data_AF-A0AAP0E9Y3-F1
#
_entry.id   AF-A0AAP0E9Y3-F1
#
_cell.length_a   1.000
_cell.length_b   1.000
_cell.length_c   1.000
_cell.angle_alpha   90.00
_cell.angle_beta   90.00
_cell.angle_gamma   90.00
#
_symmetry.space_group_name_H-M   'P 1'
#
loop_
_entity.id
_entity.type
_entity.pdbx_description
1 polymer ?
#
loop_
_entity_poly.entity_id
_entity_poly.type
_entity_poly.pdbx_seq_one_letter_code
_entity_poly.pdbx_strand_id
1 'polypeptide(L)'
;MSSSYLPATTDSMVQAFEKMTSLRQRVEARLAALLMENMEYSEALSLLSGLVKEVRRLDDKLLLVDIDLLESKLHFSLRNLPKAKAALTTAKTATNAIYVSPAQQGTIDLQSGILHAEEKDYKTAYSYFFEAFEAFNALEDPRVVFSLKYMLLCKIMVSQADDVAGIIASKAGLNYMGPKLDAMKAVADV
;
A
#
# COMPACT_ATOMS: atom_id res chain seq x y z
N MET A 1 -12.94 35.75 -45.02
CA MET A 1 -13.63 34.71 -44.23
C MET A 1 -12.58 33.71 -43.82
N SER A 2 -11.94 33.92 -42.67
CA SER A 2 -10.77 33.17 -42.25
C SER A 2 -11.03 32.58 -40.86
N SER A 3 -11.05 31.26 -40.81
CA SER A 3 -10.58 30.41 -39.70
C SER A 3 -11.19 30.64 -38.31
N SER A 4 -12.30 29.95 -38.01
CA SER A 4 -12.81 29.77 -36.64
C SER A 4 -13.04 28.30 -36.23
N TYR A 5 -12.66 27.32 -37.05
CA TYR A 5 -12.95 25.90 -36.80
C TYR A 5 -11.78 25.03 -36.26
N LEU A 6 -10.57 25.60 -36.15
CA LEU A 6 -9.36 24.88 -35.68
C LEU A 6 -9.24 24.63 -34.16
N PRO A 7 -9.80 25.44 -33.23
CA PRO A 7 -9.54 25.24 -31.79
C PRO A 7 -10.12 23.94 -31.21
N ALA A 8 -11.33 23.56 -31.63
CA ALA A 8 -12.03 22.41 -31.05
C ALA A 8 -11.42 21.04 -31.46
N THR A 9 -10.74 20.99 -32.61
CA THR A 9 -10.05 19.77 -33.08
C THR A 9 -8.68 19.60 -32.44
N THR A 10 -7.98 20.69 -32.13
CA THR A 10 -6.72 20.62 -31.38
C THR A 10 -6.95 20.26 -29.91
N ASP A 11 -7.97 20.83 -29.27
CA ASP A 11 -8.30 20.54 -27.87
C ASP A 11 -8.73 19.09 -27.67
N SER A 12 -9.51 18.54 -28.60
CA SER A 12 -9.92 17.11 -28.55
C SER A 12 -8.75 16.15 -28.77
N MET A 13 -7.77 16.51 -29.60
CA MET A 13 -6.53 15.73 -29.78
C MET A 13 -5.66 15.78 -28.53
N VAL A 14 -5.47 16.95 -27.92
CA VAL A 14 -4.72 17.10 -26.66
C VAL A 14 -5.34 16.26 -25.55
N GLN A 15 -6.67 16.33 -25.39
CA GLN A 15 -7.39 15.53 -24.39
C GLN A 15 -7.26 14.01 -24.62
N ALA A 16 -7.23 13.58 -25.89
CA ALA A 16 -6.98 12.18 -26.23
C ALA A 16 -5.55 11.74 -25.87
N PHE A 17 -4.54 12.60 -26.12
CA PHE A 17 -3.15 12.35 -25.75
C PHE A 17 -2.96 12.29 -24.23
N GLU A 18 -3.58 13.19 -23.46
CA GLU A 18 -3.57 13.16 -22.00
C GLU A 18 -4.16 11.85 -21.46
N LYS A 19 -5.29 11.41 -22.02
CA LYS A 19 -5.93 10.15 -21.65
C LYS A 19 -5.05 8.94 -21.96
N MET A 20 -4.42 8.89 -23.14
CA MET A 20 -3.45 7.84 -23.48
C MET A 20 -2.26 7.83 -22.50
N THR A 21 -1.76 9.01 -22.14
CA THR A 21 -0.63 9.15 -21.23
C THR A 21 -0.98 8.65 -19.83
N SER A 22 -2.14 9.04 -19.29
CA SER A 22 -2.63 8.55 -17.99
C SER A 22 -2.81 7.03 -17.98
N LEU A 23 -3.35 6.45 -19.07
CA LEU A 23 -3.51 5.00 -19.20
C LEU A 23 -2.14 4.30 -19.22
N ARG A 24 -1.17 4.81 -19.97
CA ARG A 24 0.20 4.27 -19.98
C ARG A 24 0.81 4.28 -18.59
N GLN A 25 0.72 5.39 -17.87
CA GLN A 25 1.28 5.52 -16.52
C GLN A 25 0.67 4.53 -15.53
N ARG A 26 -0.65 4.29 -15.61
CA ARG A 26 -1.33 3.28 -14.78
C ARG A 26 -0.88 1.86 -15.14
N VAL A 27 -0.68 1.58 -16.42
CA VAL A 27 -0.13 0.29 -16.88
C VAL A 27 1.31 0.10 -16.37
N GLU A 28 2.13 1.15 -16.40
CA GLU A 28 3.49 1.11 -15.89
C GLU A 28 3.57 0.93 -14.38
N ALA A 29 2.70 1.59 -13.60
CA ALA A 29 2.59 1.35 -12.17
C ALA A 29 2.21 -0.12 -11.87
N ARG A 30 1.29 -0.70 -12.66
CA ARG A 30 0.92 -2.11 -12.52
C ARG A 30 2.04 -3.05 -12.95
N LEU A 31 2.80 -2.71 -13.99
CA LEU A 31 3.99 -3.45 -14.39
C LEU A 31 5.04 -3.44 -13.28
N ALA A 32 5.30 -2.28 -12.65
CA ALA A 32 6.22 -2.19 -11.52
C ALA A 32 5.81 -3.12 -10.36
N ALA A 33 4.52 -3.19 -10.05
CA ALA A 33 4.01 -4.11 -9.03
C ALA A 33 4.29 -5.59 -9.38
N LEU A 34 4.09 -5.98 -10.64
CA LEU A 34 4.39 -7.34 -11.11
C LEU A 34 5.89 -7.66 -11.10
N LEU A 35 6.74 -6.71 -11.51
CA LEU A 35 8.20 -6.85 -11.42
C LEU A 35 8.64 -7.08 -9.96
N MET A 36 8.02 -6.37 -9.02
CA MET A 36 8.28 -6.57 -7.59
C MET A 36 7.84 -7.95 -7.08
N GLU A 37 6.71 -8.47 -7.55
CA GLU A 37 6.26 -9.84 -7.24
C GLU A 37 7.24 -10.90 -7.77
N ASN A 38 7.86 -10.63 -8.93
CA ASN A 38 8.90 -11.47 -9.53
C ASN A 38 10.31 -11.22 -8.96
N MET A 39 10.45 -10.36 -7.96
CA MET A 39 11.74 -9.96 -7.35
C MET A 39 12.71 -9.22 -8.30
N GLU A 40 12.21 -8.69 -9.41
CA GLU A 40 12.96 -7.89 -10.40
C GLU A 40 13.07 -6.42 -9.94
N TYR A 41 13.64 -6.22 -8.74
CA TYR A 41 13.62 -4.92 -8.05
C TYR A 41 14.40 -3.82 -8.77
N SER A 42 15.44 -4.16 -9.54
CA SER A 42 16.24 -3.17 -10.28
C SER A 42 15.41 -2.53 -11.41
N GLU A 43 14.65 -3.34 -12.14
CA GLU A 43 13.80 -2.86 -13.22
C GLU A 43 12.61 -2.07 -12.66
N ALA A 44 11.98 -2.59 -11.60
CA ALA A 44 10.91 -1.89 -10.89
C ALA A 44 11.37 -0.50 -10.39
N LEU A 45 12.60 -0.41 -9.85
CA LEU A 45 13.16 0.85 -9.36
C LEU A 45 13.37 1.87 -10.49
N SER A 46 13.93 1.42 -11.62
CA SER A 46 14.14 2.29 -12.78
C SER A 46 12.80 2.82 -13.31
N LEU A 47 11.81 1.94 -13.43
CA LEU A 47 10.47 2.28 -13.91
C LEU A 47 9.76 3.29 -12.97
N LEU A 48 9.68 2.98 -11.67
CA LEU A 48 9.02 3.86 -10.69
C LEU A 48 9.72 5.23 -10.58
N SER A 49 11.06 5.27 -10.59
CA SER A 49 11.82 6.52 -10.51
C SER A 49 11.53 7.47 -11.69
N GLY A 50 11.29 6.91 -12.88
CA GLY A 50 10.85 7.68 -14.05
C GLY A 50 9.41 8.15 -13.88
N LEU A 51 8.53 7.24 -13.49
CA LEU A 51 7.10 7.48 -13.36
C LEU A 51 6.78 8.57 -12.32
N VAL A 52 7.43 8.56 -11.16
CA VAL A 52 7.27 9.61 -10.12
C VAL A 52 7.54 11.00 -10.69
N LYS A 53 8.62 11.17 -11.47
CA LYS A 53 8.99 12.47 -12.03
C LYS A 53 7.96 12.97 -13.03
N GLU A 54 7.40 12.06 -13.82
CA GLU A 54 6.41 12.39 -14.84
C GLU A 54 5.07 12.75 -14.20
N VAL A 55 4.55 11.88 -13.33
CA VAL A 55 3.23 12.07 -12.71
C VAL A 55 3.23 13.29 -11.78
N ARG A 56 4.35 13.60 -11.11
CA ARG A 56 4.49 14.85 -10.32
C ARG A 56 4.36 16.11 -11.16
N ARG A 57 4.77 16.09 -12.44
CA ARG A 57 4.61 17.24 -13.34
C ARG A 57 3.16 17.45 -13.77
N LEU A 58 2.36 16.39 -13.76
CA LEU A 58 0.95 16.42 -14.17
C LEU A 58 -0.01 16.67 -12.99
N ASP A 59 0.47 16.66 -11.74
CA ASP A 59 -0.32 16.79 -10.51
C ASP A 59 -1.49 15.77 -10.40
N ASP A 60 -1.35 14.57 -10.98
CA ASP A 60 -2.30 13.46 -10.76
C ASP A 60 -2.07 12.85 -9.38
N LYS A 61 -2.67 13.48 -8.36
CA LYS A 61 -2.52 13.10 -6.94
C LYS A 61 -2.98 11.67 -6.64
N LEU A 62 -4.02 11.19 -7.33
CA LEU A 62 -4.52 9.83 -7.12
C LEU A 62 -3.47 8.81 -7.55
N LEU A 63 -2.90 9.01 -8.75
CA LEU A 63 -1.87 8.11 -9.25
C LEU A 63 -0.56 8.24 -8.46
N LEU A 64 -0.22 9.44 -7.96
CA LEU A 64 0.95 9.63 -7.11
C LEU A 64 0.88 8.81 -5.82
N VAL A 65 -0.27 8.77 -5.15
CA VAL A 65 -0.44 7.95 -3.94
C VAL A 65 -0.12 6.48 -4.21
N ASP A 66 -0.59 5.94 -5.34
CA ASP A 66 -0.33 4.55 -5.72
C ASP A 66 1.16 4.31 -5.99
N ILE A 67 1.81 5.22 -6.72
CA ILE A 67 3.22 5.12 -7.07
C ILE A 67 4.11 5.26 -5.84
N ASP A 68 3.88 6.25 -4.99
CA ASP A 68 4.66 6.49 -3.78
C ASP A 68 4.50 5.30 -2.79
N LEU A 69 3.32 4.67 -2.73
CA LEU A 69 3.11 3.46 -1.94
C LEU A 69 3.86 2.25 -2.51
N LEU A 70 3.92 2.08 -3.83
CA LEU A 70 4.75 1.06 -4.48
C LEU A 70 6.24 1.31 -4.24
N GLU A 71 6.69 2.57 -4.34
CA GLU A 71 8.08 2.96 -4.06
C GLU A 71 8.46 2.66 -2.61
N SER A 72 7.56 2.89 -1.65
CA SER A 72 7.76 2.50 -0.25
C SER A 72 7.99 0.98 -0.10
N LYS A 73 7.13 0.17 -0.70
CA LYS A 73 7.24 -1.31 -0.67
C LYS A 73 8.50 -1.82 -1.36
N LEU A 74 8.88 -1.20 -2.48
CA LEU A 74 10.10 -1.54 -3.22
C LEU A 74 11.34 -1.25 -2.38
N HIS A 75 11.43 -0.05 -1.80
CA HIS A 75 12.56 0.32 -0.95
C HIS A 75 12.63 -0.53 0.31
N PHE A 76 11.49 -0.93 0.89
CA PHE A 76 11.46 -1.89 1.98
C PHE A 76 12.04 -3.25 1.56
N SER A 77 11.65 -3.75 0.38
CA SER A 77 12.16 -5.01 -0.17
C SER A 77 13.67 -4.97 -0.43
N LEU A 78 14.19 -3.79 -0.81
CA LEU A 78 15.62 -3.51 -0.97
C LEU A 78 16.35 -3.21 0.35
N ARG A 79 15.69 -3.39 1.51
CA ARG A 79 16.23 -3.08 2.85
C ARG A 79 16.68 -1.63 3.02
N ASN A 80 16.08 -0.71 2.26
CA ASN A 80 16.32 0.73 2.36
C ASN A 80 15.20 1.42 3.14
N LEU A 81 15.22 1.27 4.47
CA LEU A 81 14.19 1.82 5.35
C LEU A 81 14.03 3.34 5.28
N PRO A 82 15.11 4.17 5.24
CA PRO A 82 14.96 5.62 5.14
C PRO A 82 14.17 6.06 3.91
N LYS A 83 14.46 5.47 2.75
CA LYS A 83 13.71 5.78 1.52
C LYS A 83 12.30 5.21 1.54
N ALA A 84 12.10 4.01 2.09
CA ALA A 84 10.77 3.43 2.24
C ALA A 84 9.84 4.32 3.07
N LYS A 85 10.35 4.87 4.17
CA LYS A 85 9.63 5.82 5.03
C LYS A 85 9.36 7.14 4.32
N ALA A 86 10.35 7.72 3.64
CA ALA A 86 10.17 8.96 2.90
C ALA A 86 9.07 8.87 1.81
N ALA A 87 9.06 7.76 1.06
CA ALA A 87 8.02 7.48 0.07
C ALA A 87 6.64 7.34 0.72
N LEU A 88 6.53 6.60 1.84
CA LEU A 88 5.27 6.46 2.57
C LEU A 88 4.76 7.79 3.15
N THR A 89 5.64 8.62 3.69
CA THR A 89 5.29 9.96 4.17
C THR A 89 4.74 10.82 3.03
N THR A 90 5.33 10.71 1.84
CA THR A 90 4.83 11.40 0.64
C THR A 90 3.42 10.91 0.30
N ALA A 91 3.21 9.60 0.23
CA ALA A 91 1.89 9.01 -0.04
C ALA A 91 0.83 9.50 0.96
N LYS A 92 1.11 9.44 2.27
CA LYS A 92 0.21 9.90 3.34
C LYS A 92 -0.06 11.40 3.29
N THR A 93 0.90 12.19 2.83
CA THR A 93 0.70 13.64 2.66
C THR A 93 -0.26 13.91 1.50
N ALA A 94 -0.11 13.16 0.40
CA ALA A 94 -1.00 13.27 -0.75
C ALA A 94 -2.44 12.83 -0.40
N THR A 95 -2.64 11.78 0.41
CA THR A 95 -3.98 11.37 0.87
C THR A 95 -4.70 12.41 1.71
N ASN A 96 -4.01 13.36 2.34
CA ASN A 96 -4.70 14.45 3.07
C ASN A 96 -5.41 15.42 2.11
N ALA A 97 -4.99 15.48 0.85
CA ALA A 97 -5.53 16.37 -0.16
C ALA A 97 -6.62 15.73 -1.03
N ILE A 98 -6.81 14.40 -0.93
CA ILE A 98 -7.73 13.64 -1.77
C ILE A 98 -8.45 12.57 -0.97
N TYR A 99 -9.65 12.20 -1.39
CA TYR A 99 -10.30 11.02 -0.86
C TYR A 99 -9.69 9.76 -1.49
N VAL A 100 -9.25 8.83 -0.66
CA VAL A 100 -8.80 7.48 -1.08
C VAL A 100 -9.81 6.44 -0.64
N SER A 101 -9.91 5.35 -1.39
CA SER A 101 -10.82 4.25 -1.04
C SER A 101 -10.40 3.57 0.27
N PRO A 102 -11.33 2.96 1.04
CA PRO A 102 -10.98 2.22 2.25
C PRO A 102 -9.95 1.10 2.02
N ALA A 103 -10.02 0.43 0.86
CA ALA A 103 -9.06 -0.60 0.47
C ALA A 103 -7.63 -0.04 0.31
N GLN A 104 -7.52 1.16 -0.26
CA GLN A 104 -6.23 1.82 -0.49
C GLN A 104 -5.68 2.37 0.83
N GLN A 105 -6.53 2.97 1.67
CA GLN A 105 -6.18 3.39 3.01
C GLN A 105 -5.66 2.22 3.86
N GLY A 106 -6.38 1.09 3.89
CA GLY A 106 -5.91 -0.11 4.57
C GLY A 106 -4.55 -0.63 4.06
N THR A 107 -4.22 -0.39 2.78
CA THR A 107 -2.90 -0.75 2.23
C THR A 107 -1.79 0.17 2.74
N ILE A 108 -2.09 1.46 2.89
CA ILE A 108 -1.18 2.46 3.47
C ILE A 108 -0.94 2.16 4.96
N ASP A 109 -1.99 1.79 5.69
CA ASP A 109 -1.88 1.43 7.10
C ASP A 109 -1.11 0.12 7.28
N LEU A 110 -1.34 -0.89 6.43
CA LEU A 110 -0.54 -2.11 6.43
C LEU A 110 0.95 -1.82 6.21
N GLN A 111 1.29 -0.98 5.23
CA GLN A 111 2.68 -0.57 4.98
C GLN A 111 3.26 0.24 6.15
N SER A 112 2.45 1.11 6.76
CA SER A 112 2.84 1.87 7.96
C SER A 112 3.21 0.93 9.10
N GLY A 113 2.38 -0.08 9.36
CA GLY A 113 2.64 -1.09 10.38
C GLY A 113 3.93 -1.86 10.14
N ILE A 114 4.19 -2.28 8.88
CA ILE A 114 5.41 -3.01 8.51
C ILE A 114 6.66 -2.18 8.83
N LEU A 115 6.67 -0.90 8.44
CA LEU A 115 7.84 -0.04 8.68
C LEU A 115 8.08 0.23 10.18
N HIS A 116 7.02 0.44 10.98
CA HIS A 116 7.16 0.62 12.43
C HIS A 116 7.62 -0.68 13.12
N ALA A 117 7.11 -1.83 12.70
CA ALA A 117 7.52 -3.12 13.23
C ALA A 117 9.00 -3.41 12.97
N GLU A 118 9.52 -3.04 11.80
CA GLU A 118 10.94 -3.16 11.47
C GLU A 118 11.82 -2.27 12.36
N GLU A 119 11.30 -1.10 12.76
CA GLU A 119 11.95 -0.21 13.74
C GLU A 119 11.74 -0.66 15.20
N LYS A 120 11.14 -1.83 15.42
CA LYS A 120 10.80 -2.41 16.72
C LYS A 120 9.79 -1.60 17.53
N ASP A 121 9.07 -0.69 16.89
CA ASP A 121 7.91 -0.02 17.50
C ASP A 121 6.64 -0.85 17.26
N TYR A 122 6.57 -1.98 17.97
CA TYR A 122 5.48 -2.94 17.81
C TYR A 122 4.13 -2.43 18.32
N LYS A 123 4.12 -1.46 19.24
CA LYS A 123 2.89 -0.87 19.78
C LYS A 123 2.21 -0.01 18.72
N THR A 124 2.96 0.90 18.11
CA THR A 124 2.45 1.73 17.01
C THR A 124 2.12 0.87 15.78
N ALA A 125 2.96 -0.12 15.48
CA ALA A 125 2.70 -1.06 14.38
C ALA A 125 1.38 -1.82 14.56
N TYR A 126 1.07 -2.28 15.79
CA TYR A 126 -0.19 -2.95 16.10
C TYR A 126 -1.39 -2.08 15.75
N SER A 127 -1.39 -0.81 16.14
CA SER A 127 -2.48 0.12 15.83
C SER A 127 -2.70 0.25 14.32
N TYR A 128 -1.62 0.43 13.54
CA TYR A 128 -1.73 0.46 12.07
C TYR A 128 -2.24 -0.84 11.47
N PHE A 129 -1.80 -2.01 11.99
CA PHE A 129 -2.31 -3.29 11.52
C PHE A 129 -3.78 -3.51 11.88
N PHE A 130 -4.24 -2.98 13.01
CA PHE A 130 -5.64 -3.02 13.41
C PHE A 130 -6.53 -2.20 12.46
N GLU A 131 -6.15 -0.97 12.14
CA GLU A 131 -6.87 -0.14 11.15
C GLU A 131 -6.92 -0.83 9.78
N ALA A 132 -5.78 -1.39 9.33
CA ALA A 132 -5.74 -2.17 8.10
C ALA A 132 -6.64 -3.42 8.15
N PHE A 133 -6.70 -4.09 9.29
CA PHE A 133 -7.57 -5.24 9.51
C PHE A 133 -9.04 -4.87 9.43
N GLU A 134 -9.47 -3.79 10.09
CA GLU A 134 -10.86 -3.33 10.02
C GLU A 134 -11.27 -2.96 8.60
N ALA A 135 -10.41 -2.23 7.88
CA ALA A 135 -10.63 -1.87 6.48
C ALA A 135 -10.77 -3.10 5.58
N PHE A 136 -9.88 -4.08 5.68
CA PHE A 136 -9.93 -5.28 4.85
C PHE A 136 -11.04 -6.24 5.25
N ASN A 137 -11.34 -6.36 6.55
CA ASN A 137 -12.42 -7.20 7.03
C ASN A 137 -13.79 -6.69 6.56
N ALA A 138 -14.02 -5.37 6.59
CA ALA A 138 -15.25 -4.76 6.08
C ALA A 138 -15.46 -4.95 4.57
N LEU A 139 -14.38 -5.15 3.83
CA LEU A 139 -14.38 -5.34 2.38
C LEU A 139 -14.28 -6.82 1.96
N GLU A 140 -14.21 -7.75 2.91
CA GLU A 140 -13.95 -9.18 2.67
C GLU A 140 -12.67 -9.40 1.82
N ASP A 141 -11.68 -8.53 2.00
CA ASP A 141 -10.43 -8.57 1.24
C ASP A 141 -9.49 -9.64 1.82
N PRO A 142 -8.90 -10.54 1.00
CA PRO A 142 -7.99 -11.59 1.47
C PRO A 142 -6.80 -11.08 2.29
N ARG A 143 -6.43 -9.80 2.14
CA ARG A 143 -5.35 -9.16 2.89
C ARG A 143 -5.63 -9.05 4.39
N VAL A 144 -6.89 -9.18 4.81
CA VAL A 144 -7.29 -9.24 6.23
C VAL A 144 -6.50 -10.27 7.03
N VAL A 145 -6.18 -11.42 6.42
CA VAL A 145 -5.41 -12.49 7.05
C VAL A 145 -3.98 -12.04 7.35
N PHE A 146 -3.36 -11.23 6.47
CA PHE A 146 -2.02 -10.69 6.71
C PHE A 146 -2.03 -9.67 7.84
N SER A 147 -2.99 -8.74 7.84
CA SER A 147 -3.14 -7.76 8.93
C SER A 147 -3.32 -8.45 10.28
N LEU A 148 -4.21 -9.45 10.36
CA LEU A 148 -4.43 -10.22 11.59
C LEU A 148 -3.15 -10.94 12.06
N LYS A 149 -2.44 -11.60 11.15
CA LYS A 149 -1.16 -12.25 11.48
C LYS A 149 -0.14 -11.27 12.04
N TYR A 150 -0.02 -10.08 11.45
CA TYR A 150 0.92 -9.07 11.92
C TYR A 150 0.51 -8.45 13.26
N MET A 151 -0.80 -8.26 13.51
CA MET A 151 -1.30 -7.87 14.83
C MET A 151 -0.88 -8.87 15.93
N LEU A 152 -1.10 -10.17 15.68
CA LEU A 152 -0.74 -11.22 16.63
C LEU A 152 0.77 -11.28 16.86
N LEU A 153 1.56 -11.17 15.79
CA LEU A 153 3.01 -11.10 15.91
C LEU A 153 3.45 -9.91 16.76
N CYS A 154 2.88 -8.72 16.56
CA CYS A 154 3.16 -7.55 17.40
C CYS A 154 2.89 -7.82 18.88
N LYS A 155 1.78 -8.51 19.21
CA LYS A 155 1.44 -8.89 20.60
C LYS A 155 2.46 -9.83 21.22
N ILE A 156 2.93 -10.82 20.47
CA ILE A 156 4.00 -11.73 20.89
C ILE A 156 5.30 -10.94 21.13
N MET A 157 5.65 -10.04 20.21
CA MET A 157 6.89 -9.23 20.31
C MET A 157 6.90 -8.25 21.49
N VAL A 158 5.74 -7.86 22.03
CA VAL A 158 5.64 -7.02 23.24
C VAL A 158 5.40 -7.84 24.52
N SER A 159 5.60 -9.16 24.47
CA SER A 159 5.40 -10.09 25.59
C SER A 159 3.97 -10.06 26.16
N GLN A 160 2.97 -9.86 25.28
CA GLN A 160 1.54 -9.93 25.60
C GLN A 160 0.89 -11.11 24.84
N ALA A 161 1.54 -12.27 24.91
CA ALA A 161 1.09 -13.49 24.22
C ALA A 161 -0.28 -13.97 24.74
N ASP A 162 -0.60 -13.71 26.01
CA ASP A 162 -1.89 -14.06 26.63
C ASP A 162 -3.10 -13.47 25.86
N ASP A 163 -2.94 -12.31 25.23
CA ASP A 163 -3.99 -11.66 24.45
C ASP A 163 -4.26 -12.38 23.12
N VAL A 164 -3.32 -13.17 22.60
CA VAL A 164 -3.39 -13.81 21.27
C VAL A 164 -4.58 -14.76 21.19
N ALA A 165 -4.78 -15.57 22.23
CA ALA A 165 -5.91 -16.51 22.29
C ALA A 165 -7.26 -15.77 22.26
N GLY A 166 -7.37 -14.66 23.01
CA GLY A 166 -8.56 -13.82 23.05
C GLY A 166 -8.86 -13.15 21.70
N ILE A 167 -7.82 -12.64 21.02
CA ILE A 167 -7.96 -12.02 19.70
C ILE A 167 -8.43 -13.04 18.66
N ILE A 168 -7.87 -14.26 18.68
CA ILE A 168 -8.29 -15.31 17.73
C ILE A 168 -9.72 -15.80 18.03
N ALA A 169 -10.09 -15.89 19.31
CA ALA A 169 -11.45 -16.27 19.72
C ALA A 169 -12.50 -15.18 19.45
N SER A 170 -12.09 -13.96 19.08
CA SER A 170 -13.01 -12.88 18.73
C SER A 170 -13.83 -13.25 17.48
N LYS A 171 -15.01 -12.62 17.34
CA LYS A 171 -15.91 -12.82 16.19
C LYS A 171 -15.19 -12.66 14.84
N ALA A 172 -14.26 -11.71 14.76
CA ALA A 172 -13.52 -11.45 13.53
C ALA A 172 -12.39 -12.47 13.33
N GLY A 173 -11.75 -12.97 14.40
CA GLY A 173 -10.73 -14.02 14.32
C GLY A 173 -11.30 -15.39 13.91
N LEU A 174 -12.51 -15.73 14.39
CA LEU A 174 -13.18 -16.99 14.05
C LEU A 174 -13.45 -17.16 12.55
N ASN A 175 -13.71 -16.05 11.84
CA ASN A 175 -13.96 -16.07 10.40
C ASN A 175 -12.74 -16.47 9.56
N TYR A 176 -11.52 -16.34 10.11
CA TYR A 176 -10.27 -16.58 9.39
C TYR A 176 -9.45 -17.73 9.98
N MET A 177 -10.10 -18.60 10.75
CA MET A 177 -9.49 -19.81 11.32
C MET A 177 -8.87 -20.70 10.24
N GLY A 178 -7.70 -21.24 10.55
CA GLY A 178 -6.97 -22.15 9.67
C GLY A 178 -5.48 -22.23 10.02
N PRO A 179 -4.69 -22.96 9.20
CA PRO A 179 -3.30 -23.29 9.51
C PRO A 179 -2.42 -22.08 9.82
N LYS A 180 -2.75 -20.93 9.21
CA LYS A 180 -2.01 -19.66 9.40
C LYS A 180 -2.20 -19.05 10.79
N LEU A 181 -3.36 -19.21 11.42
CA LEU A 181 -3.65 -18.73 12.78
C LEU A 181 -3.26 -19.77 13.83
N ASP A 182 -3.38 -21.06 13.51
CA ASP A 182 -2.91 -22.14 14.40
C ASP A 182 -1.40 -22.04 14.64
N ALA A 183 -0.63 -21.69 13.60
CA ALA A 183 0.80 -21.39 13.74
C ALA A 183 1.06 -20.21 14.69
N MET A 184 0.20 -19.18 14.70
CA MET A 184 0.37 -18.03 15.61
C MET A 184 0.07 -18.40 17.06
N LYS A 185 -0.90 -19.28 17.32
CA LYS A 185 -1.13 -19.84 18.66
C LYS A 185 0.09 -20.63 19.14
N ALA A 186 0.59 -21.53 18.30
CA ALA A 186 1.74 -22.35 18.64
C ALA A 186 2.99 -21.52 18.95
N VAL A 187 3.19 -20.36 18.31
CA VAL A 187 4.31 -19.44 18.63
C VAL A 187 4.07 -18.65 19.92
N ALA A 188 2.81 -18.33 20.25
CA ALA A 188 2.45 -17.62 21.47
C ALA A 188 2.58 -18.50 22.73
N ASP A 189 2.45 -19.82 22.59
CA ASP A 189 2.52 -20.79 23.68
C ASP A 189 3.97 -21.24 24.04
N VAL A 190 5.00 -20.63 23.40
CA VAL A 190 6.44 -20.90 23.65
C VAL A 190 7.02 -19.88 24.63
#